data_AF-A0A965FZ96-F1
#
_entry.id   AF-A0A965FZ96-F1
#
_cell.length_a   1.000
_cell.length_b   1.000
_cell.length_c   1.000
_cell.angle_alpha   90.00
_cell.angle_beta   90.00
_cell.angle_gamma   90.00
#
_symmetry.space_group_name_H-M   'P 1'
#
loop_
_entity.id
_entity.type
_entity.pdbx_description
1 polymer ?
#
loop_
_entity_poly.entity_id
_entity_poly.type
_entity_poly.pdbx_seq_one_letter_code
_entity_poly.pdbx_strand_id
1 'polypeptide(L)'
;MSQVLQFRLRWKGNITGPFPLARIHEMLRSGEVSLLHSIEVDESWMTVRDYFRSVGLNRPTLSTTNPVEEIYNPSAAQPNPSGPAGNFPNSSGSSFSSRQNPAEILERNVREGYLWCGSTFLLPPLFALLVVLWILIVPETAPISRFVLFTFTTMVGSFLPIVFVRRTGVILEQEGLGEICQAQSRLVVILAVLGLFFWEIAFWFLSHPSP
;
A
#
# COMPACT_ATOMS: atom_id res chain seq x y z
N MET A 1 -1.46 -38.00 26.95
CA MET A 1 -0.96 -38.22 25.58
C MET A 1 -1.15 -36.94 24.80
N SER A 2 -0.07 -36.19 24.57
CA SER A 2 -0.08 -34.90 23.87
C SER A 2 -0.33 -35.13 22.38
N GLN A 3 -1.51 -34.75 21.88
CA GLN A 3 -1.78 -34.72 20.45
C GLN A 3 -0.78 -33.76 19.80
N VAL A 4 0.08 -34.29 18.91
CA VAL A 4 0.97 -33.47 18.10
C VAL A 4 0.08 -32.76 17.08
N LEU A 5 -0.20 -31.47 17.31
CA LEU A 5 -0.92 -30.64 16.35
C LEU A 5 -0.10 -30.58 15.05
N GLN A 6 -0.63 -31.25 14.03
CA GLN A 6 -0.06 -31.34 12.71
C GLN A 6 -0.82 -30.38 11.80
N PHE A 7 -0.10 -29.46 11.18
CA PHE A 7 -0.68 -28.39 10.37
C PHE A 7 -0.35 -28.61 8.89
N ARG A 8 -1.29 -28.24 8.02
CA ARG A 8 -1.06 -28.21 6.56
C ARG A 8 -0.76 -26.79 6.13
N LEU A 9 0.21 -26.64 5.24
CA LEU A 9 0.52 -25.36 4.61
C LEU A 9 -0.03 -25.34 3.19
N ARG A 10 -0.56 -24.19 2.79
CA ARG A 10 -0.99 -23.94 1.42
C ARG A 10 -0.29 -22.71 0.88
N TRP A 11 0.27 -22.87 -0.32
CA TRP A 11 0.91 -21.78 -1.07
C TRP A 11 0.72 -21.97 -2.57
N LYS A 12 0.23 -20.92 -3.26
CA LYS A 12 0.01 -20.94 -4.72
C LYS A 12 -0.75 -22.17 -5.24
N GLY A 13 -1.71 -22.67 -4.46
CA GLY A 13 -2.52 -23.86 -4.81
C GLY A 13 -1.89 -25.21 -4.47
N ASN A 14 -0.61 -25.27 -4.11
CA ASN A 14 0.01 -26.49 -3.59
C ASN A 14 -0.23 -26.59 -2.08
N ILE A 15 -0.66 -27.78 -1.65
CA ILE A 15 -0.83 -28.13 -0.24
C ILE A 15 0.34 -29.02 0.15
N THR A 16 1.11 -28.60 1.14
CA THR A 16 2.27 -29.33 1.67
C THR A 16 2.07 -29.64 3.14
N GLY A 17 2.52 -30.83 3.56
CA GLY A 17 2.40 -31.29 4.95
C GLY A 17 1.78 -32.70 5.02
N PRO A 18 1.48 -33.17 6.25
CA PRO A 18 1.43 -32.43 7.52
C PRO A 18 2.80 -32.09 8.14
N PHE A 19 2.93 -30.89 8.73
CA PHE A 19 4.12 -30.45 9.47
C PHE A 19 3.79 -30.10 10.93
N PRO A 20 4.67 -30.43 11.89
CA PRO A 20 4.53 -29.95 13.27
C PRO A 20 4.88 -28.46 13.37
N LEU A 21 4.29 -27.75 14.33
CA LEU A 21 4.50 -26.30 14.52
C LEU A 21 5.98 -25.90 14.63
N ALA A 22 6.80 -26.72 15.30
CA ALA A 22 8.24 -26.50 15.44
C ALA A 22 8.96 -26.48 14.07
N ARG A 23 8.52 -27.33 13.13
CA ARG A 23 9.06 -27.35 11.77
C ARG A 23 8.66 -26.11 10.99
N ILE A 24 7.42 -25.63 11.17
CA ILE A 24 6.94 -24.39 10.54
C ILE A 24 7.73 -23.18 11.04
N HIS A 25 8.04 -23.13 12.34
CA HIS A 25 8.94 -22.13 12.90
C HIS A 25 10.33 -22.15 12.26
N GLU A 26 10.89 -23.34 12.05
CA GLU A 26 12.20 -23.47 11.40
C GLU A 26 12.14 -23.05 9.93
N MET A 27 11.07 -23.41 9.21
CA MET A 27 10.86 -22.98 7.81
C MET A 27 10.63 -21.47 7.67
N LEU A 28 10.04 -20.83 8.67
CA LEU A 28 9.94 -19.36 8.75
C LEU A 28 11.29 -18.73 9.05
N ARG A 29 12.08 -19.35 9.95
CA ARG A 29 13.42 -18.87 10.33
C ARG A 29 14.43 -19.02 9.19
N SER A 30 14.32 -20.09 8.39
CA SER A 30 15.14 -20.33 7.20
C SER A 30 14.70 -19.50 5.98
N GLY A 31 13.51 -18.88 6.04
CA GLY A 31 12.92 -18.13 4.94
C GLY A 31 12.35 -19.00 3.81
N GLU A 32 12.23 -20.31 4.03
CA GLU A 32 11.61 -21.27 3.11
C GLU A 32 10.10 -21.06 2.99
N VAL A 33 9.48 -20.57 4.06
CA VAL A 33 8.06 -20.21 4.15
C VAL A 33 7.95 -18.76 4.61
N SER A 34 6.95 -18.04 4.11
CA SER A 34 6.66 -16.65 4.49
C SER A 34 5.41 -16.58 5.37
N LEU A 35 5.31 -15.56 6.22
CA LEU A 35 4.15 -15.28 7.08
C LEU A 35 2.82 -15.11 6.31
N LEU A 36 2.90 -14.93 4.99
CA LEU A 36 1.75 -14.86 4.07
C LEU A 36 1.20 -16.25 3.69
N HIS A 37 1.89 -17.34 4.01
CA HIS A 37 1.39 -18.68 3.72
C HIS A 37 0.13 -18.98 4.52
N SER A 38 -0.79 -19.75 3.95
CA SER A 38 -1.99 -20.18 4.67
C SER A 38 -1.69 -21.46 5.45
N ILE A 39 -2.15 -21.52 6.69
CA ILE A 39 -2.08 -22.66 7.57
C ILE A 39 -3.51 -23.13 7.90
N GLU A 40 -3.72 -24.44 7.87
CA GLU A 40 -4.98 -25.06 8.26
C GLU A 40 -5.00 -25.28 9.78
N VAL A 41 -5.94 -24.63 10.46
CA VAL A 41 -6.14 -24.69 11.92
C VAL A 41 -7.63 -24.86 12.16
N ASP A 42 -8.03 -25.92 12.86
CA ASP A 42 -9.44 -26.23 13.18
C ASP A 42 -10.39 -26.18 11.96
N GLU A 43 -10.00 -26.86 10.87
CA GLU A 43 -10.74 -26.93 9.59
C GLU A 43 -10.89 -25.58 8.85
N SER A 44 -10.20 -24.54 9.31
CA SER A 44 -10.22 -23.21 8.70
C SER A 44 -8.83 -22.80 8.21
N TRP A 45 -8.79 -22.19 7.02
CA TRP A 45 -7.55 -21.67 6.44
C TRP A 45 -7.35 -20.23 6.90
N MET A 46 -6.27 -19.98 7.63
CA MET A 46 -5.86 -18.64 8.06
C MET A 46 -4.41 -18.38 7.66
N THR A 47 -3.97 -17.12 7.63
CA THR A 47 -2.55 -16.86 7.35
C THR A 47 -1.69 -17.23 8.56
N VAL A 48 -0.46 -17.66 8.31
CA VAL A 48 0.52 -17.96 9.36
C VAL A 48 0.73 -16.72 10.26
N ARG A 49 0.71 -15.51 9.69
CA ARG A 49 0.71 -14.25 10.45
C ARG A 49 -0.46 -14.16 11.42
N ASP A 50 -1.68 -14.41 10.97
CA ASP A 50 -2.88 -14.26 11.78
C ASP A 50 -2.94 -15.33 12.87
N TYR A 51 -2.48 -16.54 12.58
CA TYR A 51 -2.29 -17.60 13.57
C TYR A 51 -1.28 -17.19 14.66
N PHE A 52 -0.11 -16.65 14.29
CA PHE A 52 0.85 -16.18 15.30
C PHE A 52 0.36 -14.97 16.10
N ARG A 53 -0.45 -14.10 15.49
CA ARG A 53 -1.11 -13.00 16.21
C ARG A 53 -2.14 -13.53 17.19
N SER A 54 -2.99 -14.47 16.79
CA SER A 54 -4.03 -15.04 17.67
C SER A 54 -3.43 -15.86 18.81
N VAL A 55 -2.39 -16.65 18.54
CA VAL A 55 -1.65 -17.41 19.57
C VAL A 55 -0.86 -16.48 20.49
N GLY A 56 -0.31 -15.38 19.98
CA GLY A 56 0.38 -14.35 20.77
C GLY A 56 -0.55 -13.51 21.64
N LEU A 57 -1.77 -13.26 21.19
CA LEU A 57 -2.83 -12.57 21.94
C LEU A 57 -3.44 -13.46 23.05
N ASN A 58 -3.39 -14.79 22.89
CA ASN A 58 -3.93 -15.74 23.85
C ASN A 58 -2.96 -16.12 24.99
N ARG A 59 -1.85 -15.40 25.20
CA ARG A 59 -1.08 -15.56 26.43
C ARG A 59 -1.82 -14.86 27.56
N PRO A 60 -2.42 -15.57 28.54
CA PRO A 60 -3.08 -14.92 29.66
C PRO A 60 -2.02 -14.09 30.39
N THR A 61 -2.27 -12.79 30.49
CA THR A 61 -1.61 -11.90 31.43
C THR A 61 -1.90 -12.43 32.83
N LEU A 62 -0.98 -13.22 33.36
CA LEU A 62 -0.94 -13.54 34.78
C LEU A 62 -0.73 -12.24 35.52
N SER A 63 -1.78 -11.83 36.23
CA SER A 63 -1.80 -10.74 37.18
C SER A 63 -0.60 -10.82 38.13
N THR A 64 0.11 -9.70 38.30
CA THR A 64 0.68 -9.35 39.60
C THR A 64 0.59 -7.84 39.75
N THR A 65 -0.46 -7.44 40.44
CA THR A 65 -0.56 -6.22 41.24
C THR A 65 0.72 -5.99 42.03
N ASN A 66 1.28 -4.78 41.94
CA ASN A 66 1.96 -4.10 43.04
C ASN A 66 1.85 -2.58 42.79
N PRO A 67 1.07 -1.83 43.58
CA PRO A 67 1.28 -0.39 43.73
C PRO A 67 2.40 -0.19 44.75
N VAL A 68 3.25 0.83 44.57
CA VAL A 68 3.89 1.62 45.65
C VAL A 68 4.87 2.64 45.03
N GLU A 69 4.49 3.90 45.24
CA GLU A 69 5.29 5.09 45.56
C GLU A 69 6.34 5.64 44.56
N GLU A 70 5.88 6.72 43.93
CA GLU A 70 6.57 7.97 43.65
C GLU A 70 7.55 8.39 44.77
N ILE A 71 8.86 8.31 44.49
CA ILE A 71 9.88 9.09 45.21
C ILE A 71 10.79 9.77 44.17
N TYR A 72 10.62 11.09 44.10
CA TYR A 72 11.50 12.06 43.46
C TYR A 72 12.87 12.09 44.16
N ASN A 73 13.97 11.93 43.42
CA ASN A 73 15.27 12.48 43.83
C ASN A 73 16.15 12.82 42.61
N PRO A 74 16.57 14.09 42.43
CA PRO A 74 17.51 14.53 41.40
C PRO A 74 18.97 14.45 41.89
N SER A 75 19.90 14.15 40.98
CA SER A 75 21.36 14.05 41.15
C SER A 75 21.90 12.73 41.71
N ALA A 76 22.54 11.93 40.84
CA ALA A 76 23.93 11.47 40.98
C ALA A 76 24.33 10.46 39.88
N ALA A 77 25.35 10.85 39.10
CA ALA A 77 26.38 10.03 38.46
C ALA A 77 26.01 8.89 37.46
N GLN A 78 26.15 9.21 36.17
CA GLN A 78 26.61 8.26 35.14
C GLN A 78 28.04 7.75 35.45
N PRO A 79 28.39 6.51 35.08
CA PRO A 79 29.75 6.17 34.72
C PRO A 79 29.85 5.87 33.21
N ASN A 80 30.50 6.77 32.48
CA ASN A 80 31.09 6.51 31.16
C ASN A 80 32.39 5.70 31.32
N PRO A 81 32.74 4.78 30.40
CA PRO A 81 34.12 4.43 30.12
C PRO A 81 34.67 5.28 28.97
N SER A 82 35.71 6.06 29.26
CA SER A 82 36.44 6.95 28.35
C SER A 82 37.42 6.18 27.44
N GLY A 83 37.49 6.55 26.15
CA GLY A 83 38.53 6.18 25.17
C GLY A 83 38.33 6.90 23.82
N PRO A 84 39.38 7.28 23.07
CA PRO A 84 39.57 8.64 22.56
C PRO A 84 38.99 8.95 21.16
N ALA A 85 38.80 10.26 20.91
CA ALA A 85 38.38 10.87 19.66
C ALA A 85 39.31 10.53 18.49
N GLY A 86 38.71 9.95 17.44
CA GLY A 86 39.32 9.78 16.12
C GLY A 86 38.26 9.95 15.04
N ASN A 87 38.50 10.88 14.13
CA ASN A 87 37.65 11.29 13.01
C ASN A 87 36.87 10.13 12.35
N PHE A 88 35.54 10.28 12.25
CA PHE A 88 34.75 9.52 11.29
C PHE A 88 34.39 10.41 10.09
N PRO A 89 34.69 9.96 8.86
CA PRO A 89 34.54 10.76 7.65
C PRO A 89 33.08 10.79 7.19
N ASN A 90 32.76 11.86 6.46
CA ASN A 90 31.69 12.01 5.47
C ASN A 90 30.43 11.15 5.66
N SER A 91 29.31 11.86 5.83
CA SER A 91 27.98 11.48 5.35
C SER A 91 28.04 11.07 3.86
N SER A 92 28.54 9.87 3.64
CA SER A 92 28.46 9.15 2.39
C SER A 92 27.04 8.66 2.35
N GLY A 93 26.28 9.23 1.40
CA GLY A 93 24.94 8.78 1.07
C GLY A 93 24.94 7.28 1.00
N SER A 94 24.36 6.68 2.02
CA SER A 94 24.21 5.25 2.08
C SER A 94 22.98 4.92 1.25
N SER A 95 23.15 4.94 -0.07
CA SER A 95 22.36 4.14 -1.00
C SER A 95 22.64 2.66 -0.71
N PHE A 96 22.26 2.23 0.50
CA PHE A 96 22.02 0.83 0.77
C PHE A 96 20.74 0.52 -0.01
N SER A 97 20.87 -0.31 -1.03
CA SER A 97 19.77 -1.11 -1.56
C SER A 97 19.15 -1.85 -0.38
N SER A 98 18.17 -1.20 0.26
CA SER A 98 17.31 -1.79 1.26
C SER A 98 16.72 -3.02 0.60
N ARG A 99 17.01 -4.20 1.16
CA ARG A 99 16.33 -5.43 0.81
C ARG A 99 14.88 -5.24 1.25
N GLN A 100 14.08 -4.61 0.39
CA GLN A 100 12.72 -4.19 0.70
C GLN A 100 11.94 -5.40 1.19
N ASN A 101 11.36 -5.30 2.38
CA ASN A 101 10.54 -6.39 2.89
C ASN A 101 9.35 -6.57 1.94
N PRO A 102 8.94 -7.81 1.61
CA PRO A 102 7.80 -8.05 0.72
C PRO A 102 6.51 -7.40 1.24
N ALA A 103 6.37 -7.26 2.56
CA ALA A 103 5.27 -6.51 3.18
C ALA A 103 5.30 -5.00 2.86
N GLU A 104 6.48 -4.37 2.86
CA GLU A 104 6.62 -2.94 2.51
C GLU A 104 6.33 -2.70 1.03
N ILE A 105 6.74 -3.63 0.17
CA ILE A 105 6.41 -3.59 -1.27
C ILE A 105 4.89 -3.71 -1.47
N LEU A 106 4.25 -4.62 -0.75
CA LEU A 106 2.80 -4.80 -0.79
C LEU A 106 2.07 -3.54 -0.33
N GLU A 107 2.46 -2.96 0.82
CA GLU A 107 1.88 -1.71 1.31
C GLU A 107 2.06 -0.56 0.31
N ARG A 108 3.24 -0.47 -0.32
CA ARG A 108 3.49 0.50 -1.38
C ARG A 108 2.53 0.32 -2.55
N ASN A 109 2.32 -0.91 -3.01
CA ASN A 109 1.41 -1.19 -4.13
C ASN A 109 -0.05 -0.88 -3.78
N VAL A 110 -0.47 -1.14 -2.54
CA VAL A 110 -1.81 -0.74 -2.05
C VAL A 110 -1.95 0.78 -2.05
N ARG A 111 -0.99 1.50 -1.48
CA ARG A 111 -0.99 2.98 -1.46
C ARG A 111 -0.97 3.56 -2.87
N GLU A 112 -0.19 2.96 -3.76
CA GLU A 112 -0.12 3.34 -5.16
C GLU A 112 -1.49 3.17 -5.85
N GLY A 113 -2.19 2.06 -5.61
CA GLY A 113 -3.55 1.85 -6.12
C GLY A 113 -4.53 2.96 -5.69
N TYR A 114 -4.50 3.38 -4.42
CA TYR A 114 -5.31 4.50 -3.94
C TYR A 114 -4.85 5.85 -4.50
N LEU A 115 -3.56 6.05 -4.72
CA LEU A 115 -3.02 7.27 -5.32
C LEU A 115 -3.48 7.41 -6.77
N TRP A 116 -3.47 6.32 -7.54
CA TRP A 116 -4.08 6.28 -8.87
C TRP A 116 -5.58 6.53 -8.84
N CYS A 117 -6.29 6.08 -7.80
CA CYS A 117 -7.70 6.45 -7.65
C CYS A 117 -7.90 7.96 -7.49
N GLY A 118 -7.06 8.64 -6.69
CA GLY A 118 -7.12 10.09 -6.55
C GLY A 118 -6.71 10.85 -7.82
N SER A 119 -5.82 10.27 -8.63
CA SER A 119 -5.33 10.92 -9.84
C SER A 119 -6.38 11.04 -10.96
N THR A 120 -7.51 10.33 -10.89
CA THR A 120 -8.64 10.52 -11.82
C THR A 120 -9.18 11.94 -11.80
N PHE A 121 -9.04 12.64 -10.68
CA PHE A 121 -9.47 14.02 -10.55
C PHE A 121 -8.36 15.03 -10.91
N LEU A 122 -7.09 14.67 -10.71
CA LEU A 122 -5.94 15.54 -10.93
C LEU A 122 -5.46 15.55 -12.39
N LEU A 123 -5.55 14.42 -13.09
CA LEU A 123 -5.04 14.30 -14.45
C LEU A 123 -5.83 15.11 -15.48
N PRO A 124 -7.17 15.20 -15.46
CA PRO A 124 -7.92 16.00 -16.43
C PRO A 124 -7.43 17.45 -16.57
N PRO A 125 -7.26 18.26 -15.50
CA PRO A 125 -6.74 19.61 -15.64
C PRO A 125 -5.27 19.62 -16.09
N LEU A 126 -4.47 18.61 -15.73
CA LEU A 126 -3.09 18.51 -16.17
C LEU A 126 -2.98 18.25 -17.68
N PHE A 127 -3.83 17.37 -18.24
CA PHE A 127 -3.93 17.17 -19.68
C PHE A 127 -4.55 18.39 -20.38
N ALA A 128 -5.49 19.09 -19.74
CA ALA A 128 -6.08 20.31 -20.26
C ALA A 128 -5.05 21.45 -20.44
N LEU A 129 -3.95 21.46 -19.67
CA LEU A 129 -2.85 22.42 -19.89
C LEU A 129 -2.23 22.27 -21.29
N LEU A 130 -2.24 21.07 -21.89
CA LEU A 130 -1.80 20.87 -23.27
C LEU A 130 -2.74 21.57 -24.27
N VAL A 131 -4.05 21.58 -23.99
CA VAL A 131 -5.03 22.30 -24.80
C VAL A 131 -4.85 23.81 -24.65
N VAL A 132 -4.56 24.30 -23.45
CA VAL A 132 -4.22 25.72 -23.23
C VAL A 132 -2.95 26.10 -24.00
N LEU A 133 -1.90 25.29 -23.92
CA LEU A 133 -0.68 25.50 -24.69
C LEU A 133 -0.94 25.49 -26.20
N TRP A 134 -1.80 24.59 -26.68
CA TRP A 134 -2.24 24.55 -28.06
C TRP A 134 -2.95 25.85 -28.49
N ILE A 135 -3.86 26.37 -27.68
CA ILE A 135 -4.59 27.62 -27.96
C ILE A 135 -3.62 28.83 -28.01
N LEU A 136 -2.55 28.83 -27.21
CA LEU A 136 -1.53 29.88 -27.26
C LEU A 136 -0.75 29.89 -28.59
N ILE A 137 -0.57 28.72 -29.21
CA ILE A 137 0.12 28.57 -30.50
C ILE A 137 -0.85 28.82 -31.67
N VAL A 138 -2.11 28.38 -31.54
CA VAL A 138 -3.14 28.45 -32.58
C VAL A 138 -4.40 29.14 -32.04
N PRO A 139 -4.41 30.49 -31.96
CA PRO A 139 -5.51 31.23 -31.34
C PRO A 139 -6.82 31.22 -32.15
N GLU A 140 -6.73 31.02 -33.47
CA GLU A 140 -7.85 30.95 -34.44
C GLU A 140 -8.76 29.70 -34.25
N THR A 141 -8.48 28.85 -33.26
CA THR A 141 -9.26 27.64 -33.01
C THR A 141 -10.70 28.00 -32.59
N ALA A 142 -11.71 27.53 -33.34
CA ALA A 142 -13.13 27.75 -33.04
C ALA A 142 -13.55 27.21 -31.65
N PRO A 143 -14.54 27.83 -30.96
CA PRO A 143 -14.92 27.45 -29.58
C PRO A 143 -15.37 25.98 -29.46
N ILE A 144 -16.12 25.48 -30.45
CA ILE A 144 -16.54 24.07 -30.49
C ILE A 144 -15.33 23.13 -30.59
N SER A 145 -14.32 23.48 -31.40
CA SER A 145 -13.10 22.69 -31.50
C SER A 145 -12.28 22.71 -30.21
N ARG A 146 -12.28 23.83 -29.47
CA ARG A 146 -11.63 23.91 -28.14
C ARG A 146 -12.33 23.00 -27.15
N PHE A 147 -13.66 23.01 -27.13
CA PHE A 147 -14.44 22.12 -26.27
C PHE A 147 -14.15 20.64 -26.58
N VAL A 148 -14.13 20.24 -27.86
CA VAL A 148 -13.79 18.87 -28.26
C VAL A 148 -12.38 18.46 -27.78
N LEU A 149 -11.39 19.35 -27.85
CA LEU A 149 -10.04 19.08 -27.35
C LEU A 149 -10.01 18.92 -25.81
N PHE A 150 -10.76 19.75 -25.08
CA PHE A 150 -10.91 19.60 -23.63
C PHE A 150 -11.62 18.29 -23.26
N THR A 151 -12.70 17.92 -23.97
CA THR A 151 -13.40 16.65 -23.74
C THR A 151 -12.49 15.46 -23.99
N PHE A 152 -11.72 15.47 -25.08
CA PHE A 152 -10.79 14.38 -25.38
C PHE A 152 -9.70 14.24 -24.30
N THR A 153 -9.09 15.35 -23.88
CA THR A 153 -8.06 15.35 -22.84
C THR A 153 -8.60 14.96 -21.46
N THR A 154 -9.84 15.36 -21.13
CA THR A 154 -10.57 14.96 -19.92
C THR A 154 -10.84 13.47 -19.91
N MET A 155 -11.28 12.91 -21.04
CA MET A 155 -11.49 11.49 -21.21
C MET A 155 -10.18 10.73 -20.99
N VAL A 156 -9.09 11.12 -21.66
CA VAL A 156 -7.78 10.50 -21.46
C VAL A 156 -7.34 10.58 -19.99
N GLY A 157 -7.45 11.75 -19.35
CA GLY A 157 -7.09 11.95 -17.95
C GLY A 157 -7.91 11.13 -16.95
N SER A 158 -9.20 10.92 -17.22
CA SER A 158 -10.11 10.20 -16.32
C SER A 158 -10.04 8.68 -16.49
N PHE A 159 -9.81 8.19 -17.72
CA PHE A 159 -9.78 6.75 -18.01
C PHE A 159 -8.40 6.12 -17.81
N LEU A 160 -7.32 6.89 -17.95
CA LEU A 160 -5.94 6.38 -17.79
C LEU A 160 -5.68 5.75 -16.41
N PRO A 161 -6.10 6.34 -15.27
CA PRO A 161 -5.93 5.70 -13.97
C PRO A 161 -6.68 4.39 -13.79
N ILE A 162 -7.79 4.16 -14.50
CA ILE A 162 -8.52 2.88 -14.44
C ILE A 162 -7.61 1.74 -14.92
N VAL A 163 -6.82 1.99 -15.98
CA VAL A 163 -5.87 1.02 -16.51
C VAL A 163 -4.75 0.74 -15.51
N PHE A 164 -4.21 1.78 -14.85
CA PHE A 164 -3.18 1.63 -13.83
C PHE A 164 -3.68 0.89 -12.59
N VAL A 165 -4.87 1.23 -12.08
CA VAL A 165 -5.48 0.52 -10.94
C VAL A 165 -5.73 -0.95 -11.29
N ARG A 166 -6.17 -1.27 -12.53
CA ARG A 166 -6.31 -2.67 -12.96
C ARG A 166 -4.98 -3.40 -12.99
N ARG A 167 -3.92 -2.77 -13.49
CA ARG A 167 -2.58 -3.35 -13.53
C ARG A 167 -2.05 -3.62 -12.12
N THR A 168 -2.18 -2.66 -11.22
CA THR A 168 -1.80 -2.82 -9.80
C THR A 168 -2.69 -3.88 -9.12
N GLY A 169 -3.98 -3.92 -9.45
CA GLY A 169 -4.94 -4.89 -8.95
C GLY A 169 -4.57 -6.34 -9.24
N VAL A 170 -4.08 -6.65 -10.45
CA VAL A 170 -3.59 -8.00 -10.80
C VAL A 170 -2.43 -8.43 -9.90
N ILE A 171 -1.56 -7.50 -9.50
CA ILE A 171 -0.44 -7.78 -8.59
C ILE A 171 -0.97 -8.04 -7.17
N LEU A 172 -1.92 -7.24 -6.70
CA LEU A 172 -2.53 -7.40 -5.37
C LEU A 172 -3.37 -8.68 -5.24
N GLU A 173 -4.05 -9.07 -6.31
CA GLU A 173 -4.87 -10.29 -6.34
C GLU A 173 -4.02 -11.55 -6.16
N GLN A 174 -2.82 -11.57 -6.74
CA GLN A 174 -1.86 -12.66 -6.55
C GLN A 174 -1.36 -12.78 -5.09
N GLU A 175 -1.42 -11.70 -4.32
CA GLU A 175 -1.03 -11.63 -2.90
C GLU A 175 -2.21 -11.89 -1.95
N GLY A 176 -3.41 -12.20 -2.48
CA GLY A 176 -4.61 -12.52 -1.69
C GLY A 176 -5.44 -11.30 -1.27
N LEU A 177 -5.16 -10.10 -1.79
CA LEU A 177 -5.86 -8.85 -1.47
C LEU A 177 -7.03 -8.57 -2.43
N GLY A 178 -7.78 -9.61 -2.81
CA GLY A 178 -8.89 -9.51 -3.77
C GLY A 178 -9.96 -8.47 -3.38
N GLU A 179 -10.32 -8.41 -2.09
CA GLU A 179 -11.31 -7.45 -1.58
C GLU A 179 -10.85 -5.99 -1.73
N ILE A 180 -9.58 -5.72 -1.47
CA ILE A 180 -8.99 -4.37 -1.60
C ILE A 180 -8.91 -3.98 -3.07
N CYS A 181 -8.54 -4.92 -3.95
CA CYS A 181 -8.55 -4.71 -5.40
C CYS A 181 -9.97 -4.37 -5.89
N GLN A 182 -11.00 -5.09 -5.43
CA GLN A 182 -12.40 -4.82 -5.76
C GLN A 182 -12.85 -3.44 -5.27
N ALA A 183 -12.48 -3.07 -4.03
CA ALA A 183 -12.78 -1.75 -3.48
C ALA A 183 -12.11 -0.63 -4.28
N GLN A 184 -10.82 -0.77 -4.60
CA GLN A 184 -10.08 0.19 -5.43
C GLN A 184 -10.65 0.30 -6.84
N SER A 185 -11.03 -0.82 -7.46
CA SER A 185 -11.63 -0.85 -8.79
C SER A 185 -13.00 -0.15 -8.82
N ARG A 186 -13.84 -0.37 -7.80
CA ARG A 186 -15.13 0.33 -7.69
C ARG A 186 -14.94 1.83 -7.46
N LEU A 187 -14.01 2.19 -6.58
CA LEU A 187 -13.74 3.57 -6.22
C LEU A 187 -13.18 4.37 -7.40
N VAL A 188 -12.23 3.83 -8.17
CA VAL A 188 -11.66 4.51 -9.35
C VAL A 188 -12.71 4.75 -10.44
N VAL A 189 -13.64 3.81 -10.65
CA VAL A 189 -14.71 3.99 -11.65
C VAL A 189 -15.66 5.10 -11.24
N ILE A 190 -16.08 5.12 -9.97
CA ILE A 190 -16.95 6.17 -9.45
C ILE A 190 -16.27 7.54 -9.58
N LEU A 191 -15.01 7.65 -9.15
CA LEU A 191 -14.25 8.91 -9.23
C LEU A 191 -13.98 9.34 -10.68
N ALA A 192 -13.73 8.41 -11.60
CA ALA A 192 -13.54 8.73 -13.01
C ALA A 192 -14.82 9.29 -13.63
N VAL A 193 -15.97 8.69 -13.35
CA VAL A 193 -17.27 9.18 -13.86
C VAL A 193 -17.60 10.55 -13.25
N LEU A 194 -17.48 10.69 -11.93
CA LEU A 194 -17.77 11.95 -11.24
C LEU A 194 -16.81 13.07 -11.68
N GLY A 195 -15.52 12.73 -11.81
CA GLY A 195 -14.49 13.63 -12.31
C GLY A 195 -14.76 14.07 -13.75
N LEU A 196 -15.14 13.15 -14.63
CA LEU A 196 -15.50 13.47 -16.02
C LEU A 196 -16.64 14.49 -16.05
N PHE A 197 -17.76 14.24 -15.35
CA PHE A 197 -18.87 15.20 -15.32
C PHE A 197 -18.46 16.56 -14.75
N PHE A 198 -17.72 16.57 -13.64
CA PHE A 198 -17.26 17.81 -13.01
C PHE A 198 -16.38 18.64 -13.97
N TRP A 199 -15.40 18.01 -14.62
CA TRP A 199 -14.46 18.68 -15.50
C TRP A 199 -15.07 19.10 -16.84
N GLU A 200 -15.99 18.30 -17.42
CA GLU A 200 -16.73 18.71 -18.62
C GLU A 200 -17.52 20.00 -18.38
N ILE A 201 -18.16 20.15 -17.22
CA ILE A 201 -18.88 21.38 -16.86
C ILE A 201 -17.89 22.55 -16.73
N ALA A 202 -16.75 22.34 -16.06
CA ALA A 202 -15.74 23.39 -15.91
C ALA A 202 -15.15 23.84 -17.26
N PHE A 203 -14.82 22.89 -18.15
CA PHE A 203 -14.26 23.20 -19.46
C PHE A 203 -15.29 23.71 -20.46
N TRP A 204 -16.57 23.38 -20.28
CA TRP A 204 -17.67 24.03 -21.00
C TRP A 204 -17.64 25.55 -20.80
N PHE A 205 -17.53 26.01 -19.55
CA PHE A 205 -17.40 27.44 -19.25
C PHE A 205 -16.08 28.02 -19.77
N LEU A 206 -14.98 27.27 -19.69
CA LEU A 206 -13.66 27.74 -20.15
C LEU A 206 -13.58 27.89 -21.69
N SER A 207 -14.29 27.03 -22.42
CA SER A 207 -14.36 27.05 -23.89
C SER A 207 -15.29 28.14 -24.45
N HIS A 208 -16.23 28.62 -23.63
CA HIS A 208 -17.16 29.71 -23.96
C HIS A 208 -16.94 30.90 -23.02
N PRO A 209 -15.85 31.67 -23.19
CA PRO A 209 -15.70 32.91 -22.43
C PRO A 209 -16.89 33.82 -22.76
N SER A 210 -17.64 34.22 -21.74
CA SER A 210 -18.73 35.20 -21.87
C SER A 210 -18.19 36.48 -22.54
N PRO A 211 -18.99 37.12 -23.40
CA PRO A 211 -18.59 38.35 -24.10
C PRO A 211 -18.30 39.52 -23.14
#